data_AF-A0A954U075-F1
#
_entry.id   AF-A0A954U075-F1
#
_cell.length_a   1.000
_cell.length_b   1.000
_cell.length_c   1.000
_cell.angle_alpha   90.00
_cell.angle_beta   90.00
_cell.angle_gamma   90.00
#
_symmetry.space_group_name_H-M   'P 1'
#
loop_
_entity.id
_entity.type
_entity.pdbx_description
1 polymer ?
#
loop_
_entity_poly.entity_id
_entity_poly.type
_entity_poly.pdbx_seq_one_letter_code
_entity_poly.pdbx_strand_id
1 'polypeptide(L)' 'MKYGILFATVAVLLVMLPVSQRGWQILLLWPAVSFGIVSLGYLRLGPRVYGKSERGLLSPMTQLVLLP' A
#
# COMPACT_ATOMS: atom_id res chain seq x y z
N MET A 1 -9.93 -4.48 -1.85
CA MET A 1 -9.63 -3.60 -2.99
C MET A 1 -9.74 -2.10 -2.68
N LYS A 2 -10.69 -1.62 -1.85
CA LYS A 2 -10.83 -0.17 -1.52
C LYS A 2 -9.51 0.51 -1.08
N TYR A 3 -8.72 -0.17 -0.25
CA TYR A 3 -7.46 0.37 0.28
C TYR A 3 -6.36 0.47 -0.79
N GLY A 4 -6.31 -0.47 -1.75
CA GLY A 4 -5.37 -0.39 -2.87
C GLY A 4 -5.64 0.83 -3.75
N ILE A 5 -6.92 1.10 -4.04
CA ILE A 5 -7.33 2.28 -4.80
C ILE A 5 -7.04 3.56 -4.01
N LEU A 6 -7.36 3.60 -2.71
CA LEU A 6 -7.05 4.74 -1.85
C LEU A 6 -5.55 5.07 -1.87
N PHE A 7 -4.69 4.07 -1.67
CA PHE A 7 -3.24 4.26 -1.69
C PHE A 7 -2.74 4.67 -3.08
N ALA A 8 -3.32 4.17 -4.17
CA ALA A 8 -2.99 4.64 -5.51
C ALA A 8 -3.34 6.12 -5.69
N THR A 9 -4.53 6.53 -5.26
CA THR A 9 -4.98 7.92 -5.36
C THR A 9 -4.07 8.86 -4.56
N VAL A 10 -3.73 8.47 -3.32
CA VAL A 10 -2.80 9.24 -2.48
C VAL A 10 -1.42 9.33 -3.13
N ALA A 11 -0.90 8.23 -3.68
CA ALA A 11 0.39 8.22 -4.39
C ALA A 11 0.38 9.20 -5.57
N VAL A 12 -0.67 9.20 -6.40
CA VAL A 12 -0.79 10.11 -7.54
C VAL A 12 -0.85 11.57 -7.09
N LEU A 13 -1.66 11.88 -6.06
CA LEU A 13 -1.74 13.24 -5.51
C LEU A 13 -0.38 13.73 -4.99
N LEU A 14 0.37 12.87 -4.30
CA LEU A 14 1.71 13.19 -3.81
C LEU A 14 2.74 13.42 -4.93
N VAL A 15 2.58 12.78 -6.09
CA VAL A 15 3.42 13.05 -7.28
C VAL A 15 3.03 14.36 -7.98
N MET A 16 1.77 14.79 -7.89
CA MET A 16 1.30 16.01 -8.55
C MET A 16 1.67 17.30 -7.80
N LEU A 17 1.83 17.24 -6.47
CA LEU A 17 2.16 18.40 -5.63
C LEU A 17 3.54 19.03 -5.89
N PRO A 18 4.64 18.29 -6.14
CA PRO A 18 5.98 18.84 -6.35
C PRO A 18 6.18 19.56 -7.68
N VAL A 19 5.23 19.49 -8.61
CA VAL A 19 5.40 19.99 -10.00
C VAL A 19 5.53 21.52 -10.04
N SER A 20 5.03 22.22 -9.02
CA SER A 20 4.95 23.69 -9.00
C SER A 20 5.89 24.39 -8.03
N GLN A 21 6.52 23.72 -7.05
CA GLN A 21 7.51 24.38 -6.17
C GLN A 21 8.82 23.59 -6.09
N ARG A 22 9.88 24.19 -6.65
CA ARG A 22 11.26 23.67 -6.57
C ARG A 22 11.78 23.89 -5.15
N GLY A 23 11.71 22.85 -4.31
CA GLY A 23 12.16 22.90 -2.92
C GLY A 23 11.98 21.57 -2.21
N TRP A 24 11.68 21.62 -0.92
CA TRP A 24 11.53 20.45 -0.06
C TRP A 24 10.36 19.53 -0.45
N GLN A 25 9.49 19.97 -1.36
CA GLN A 25 8.38 19.18 -1.87
C GLN A 25 8.82 17.93 -2.63
N ILE A 26 10.05 17.90 -3.15
CA ILE A 26 10.61 16.68 -3.75
C ILE A 26 10.68 15.52 -2.75
N LEU A 27 10.72 15.81 -1.44
CA LEU A 27 10.64 14.81 -0.37
C LEU A 27 9.31 14.05 -0.39
N LEU A 28 8.24 14.60 -0.97
CA LEU A 28 6.95 13.94 -1.13
C LEU A 28 6.98 12.79 -2.14
N LEU A 29 8.01 12.72 -3.00
CA LEU A 29 8.20 11.56 -3.88
C LEU A 29 8.49 10.29 -3.08
N TRP A 30 9.16 10.39 -1.93
CA TRP A 30 9.43 9.25 -1.07
C TRP A 30 8.16 8.56 -0.54
N PRO A 31 7.22 9.27 0.12
CA PRO A 31 5.95 8.68 0.49
C PRO A 31 5.11 8.31 -0.72
N ALA A 32 5.16 9.05 -1.84
CA ALA A 32 4.43 8.68 -3.06
C ALA A 32 4.82 7.30 -3.58
N VAL A 33 6.13 7.03 -3.69
CA VAL A 33 6.66 5.71 -4.08
C VAL A 33 6.23 4.64 -3.08
N SER A 34 6.30 4.93 -1.79
CA SER A 34 5.90 3.98 -0.73
C SER A 34 4.42 3.59 -0.85
N PHE A 35 3.53 4.56 -1.01
CA PHE A 35 2.10 4.31 -1.24
C PHE A 35 1.85 3.56 -2.55
N GLY A 36 2.60 3.85 -3.60
CA GLY A 36 2.54 3.12 -4.87
C GLY A 36 2.88 1.64 -4.72
N ILE A 37 3.96 1.32 -4.00
CA ILE A 37 4.36 -0.07 -3.73
C ILE A 37 3.27 -0.82 -2.94
N VAL A 38 2.75 -0.20 -1.87
CA VAL A 38 1.70 -0.80 -1.04
C VAL A 38 0.41 -0.99 -1.84
N SER A 39 0.02 0.01 -2.64
CA SER A 39 -1.14 -0.07 -3.53
C SER A 39 -1.02 -1.24 -4.51
N LEU A 40 0.14 -1.39 -5.17
CA LEU A 40 0.40 -2.51 -6.08
C LEU A 40 0.28 -3.86 -5.37
N GLY A 41 0.76 -3.99 -4.14
CA GLY A 41 0.54 -5.18 -3.32
C GLY A 41 -0.95 -5.46 -3.15
N TYR A 42 -1.72 -4.48 -2.70
CA TYR A 42 -3.16 -4.62 -2.50
C TYR A 42 -3.96 -4.93 -3.77
N LEU A 43 -3.55 -4.39 -4.92
CA LEU A 43 -4.25 -4.55 -6.20
C LEU A 43 -3.86 -5.84 -6.94
N ARG A 44 -2.58 -6.24 -6.91
CA ARG A 44 -2.08 -7.42 -7.64
C ARG A 44 -2.02 -8.70 -6.81
N LEU A 45 -1.62 -8.60 -5.55
CA LEU A 45 -1.41 -9.78 -4.69
C LEU A 45 -2.63 -10.06 -3.79
N GLY A 46 -3.47 -9.06 -3.53
CA GLY A 46 -4.75 -9.25 -2.83
C GLY A 46 -4.59 -9.89 -1.44
N PRO A 47 -5.41 -10.89 -1.06
CA PRO A 47 -5.29 -11.58 0.24
C PRO A 47 -3.91 -12.21 0.48
N ARG A 48 -3.17 -12.54 -0.58
CA ARG A 48 -1.85 -13.18 -0.47
C ARG A 48 -0.78 -12.26 0.14
N VAL A 49 -0.93 -10.94 0.04
CA VAL A 49 -0.06 -9.98 0.76
C VAL A 49 -0.07 -10.26 2.26
N TYR A 50 -1.22 -10.67 2.78
CA TYR A 50 -1.43 -10.96 4.20
C TYR A 50 -1.19 -12.43 4.54
N GLY A 51 -0.63 -13.23 3.62
CA GLY A 51 -0.55 -14.69 3.78
C GLY A 51 -1.92 -15.35 3.92
N LYS A 52 -2.97 -14.69 3.43
CA LYS A 52 -4.36 -15.13 3.57
C LYS A 52 -4.76 -15.94 2.34
N SER A 53 -5.37 -17.09 2.59
CA SER A 53 -6.00 -17.94 1.58
C SER A 53 -7.10 -17.16 0.83
N GLU A 54 -7.43 -17.59 -0.39
CA GLU A 54 -8.53 -17.00 -1.18
C GLU A 54 -9.89 -17.16 -0.49
N ARG A 55 -10.02 -18.11 0.45
CA ARG A 55 -11.19 -18.27 1.33
C ARG A 55 -11.18 -17.31 2.54
N GLY A 56 -10.17 -16.45 2.65
CA GLY A 56 -10.03 -15.54 3.78
C GLY A 56 -9.51 -16.20 5.07
N LEU A 57 -8.86 -17.36 4.98
CA LEU A 57 -8.24 -18.02 6.14
C LEU A 57 -6.77 -17.61 6.27
N LEU A 58 -6.32 -17.33 7.49
CA LEU A 58 -4.91 -17.11 7.79
C LEU A 58 -4.19 -18.46 7.93
N SER A 59 -2.88 -18.49 7.68
CA SER A 59 -2.06 -19.65 7.99
C SER A 59 -2.16 -19.99 9.49
N PRO A 60 -2.18 -21.27 9.87
CA PRO A 60 -2.18 -21.69 11.28
C PRO A 60 -1.02 -21.09 12.08
N MET A 61 0.16 -20.93 11.48
CA MET A 61 1.29 -20.26 12.12
C MET A 61 1.01 -18.77 12.37
N THR A 62 0.38 -18.09 11.41
CA THR A 62 0.00 -16.67 11.57
C THR A 62 -1.07 -16.51 12.64
N GLN A 63 -2.02 -17.44 12.74
CA GLN A 63 -2.97 -17.46 13.85
C GLN A 63 -2.27 -17.66 15.19
N LEU A 64 -1.30 -18.58 15.29
CA LEU A 64 -0.56 -18.82 16.52
C LEU A 64 0.21 -17.57 16.99
N VAL A 65 0.87 -16.86 16.08
CA VAL A 65 1.61 -15.62 16.40
C VAL A 65 0.66 -14.49 16.80
N LEU A 66 -0.55 -14.46 16.25
CA LEU A 66 -1.55 -13.43 16.52
C LEU A 66 -2.53 -13.80 17.64
N LEU A 67 -2.37 -14.96 18.30
CA LEU A 67 -3.15 -15.29 19.48
C LEU A 67 -2.77 -14.30 20.60
N PRO A 68 -3.76 -13.73 21.31
CA PRO A 68 -3.53 -12.80 22.42
C PRO A 68 -2.83 -13.46 23.60
#